data_AF-A0A9P9FM75-F1
#
_entry.id   AF-A0A9P9FM75-F1
#
_cell.length_a   1.000
_cell.length_b   1.000
_cell.length_c   1.000
_cell.angle_alpha   90.00
_cell.angle_beta   90.00
_cell.angle_gamma   90.00
#
_symmetry.space_group_name_H-M   'P 1'
#
loop_
_entity.id
_entity.type
_entity.pdbx_description
1 polymer ?
#
loop_
_entity_poly.entity_id
_entity_poly.type
_entity_poly.pdbx_seq_one_letter_code
_entity_poly.pdbx_strand_id
1 'polypeptide(L)'
;MRLSALLAASLGLVVAQSPAAAPRDLAHVERAIESRSWAADIWEDFQDHATADEVQAEDDDVCDGAIALEGPIIVKAIRNMKIGSRTSKEFCITFLGICEYPEVQKWSVPFPSKKPASARPAPSGKKPIKVVHYSDIHIDPLYVEGSNAECTKPICCRPYAAGDEPGNTASPAGPNGDHNCDTPVSLEESMYAAIKELVPDAAFTIFTGDIVDHAVWNTSKPYNEEQISNAYEKMDKNLGIVYGTAGNHEAHPSNAFQPNSVGDASQWIYDLLSGLWSGWIDEEAIADTEKLGAYSTLYPHGNLRVISLNTNMYYRGNYWLYQKEMLQDPSGEIAWLIGELDAAEKAGERVYLVGHMPLGDQNCFHDQSNYLDQVISRYSATIAAMFFGHTHTDSFQISYADYDKRTFSNALVTSYIGPSLTPTSGMPSFRVYDVDPVTFGVIDVTTYIADMTNPAFQTTGPVWTRYYSAKEAYGPLLSPPLTDSGAELTAAFWHNVTTLLESDDTAFQAYLARKSRGWKPEECSGACKTSEICGLRAARAESNCYEPELGINFNKRSENREEERDECGISVARATFAAFGVKREMLDVLQRRYIEEKRKVKA
;
A
#
# COMPACT_ATOMS: atom_id res chain seq x y z
N MET A 1 -11.65 -12.12 -37.29
CA MET A 1 -10.49 -13.04 -37.37
C MET A 1 -9.25 -12.31 -36.84
N ARG A 2 -9.34 -11.80 -35.60
CA ARG A 2 -8.29 -11.05 -34.88
C ARG A 2 -8.70 -11.05 -33.39
N LEU A 3 -8.60 -12.23 -32.80
CA LEU A 3 -8.84 -12.48 -31.36
C LEU A 3 -7.80 -13.51 -30.90
N SER A 4 -6.68 -13.56 -31.61
CA SER A 4 -5.82 -14.74 -31.73
C SER A 4 -4.52 -14.56 -30.96
N ALA A 5 -4.05 -13.32 -30.82
CA ALA A 5 -2.76 -13.00 -30.20
C ALA A 5 -2.81 -13.04 -28.67
N LEU A 6 -3.80 -12.38 -28.05
CA LEU A 6 -4.07 -12.47 -26.60
C LEU A 6 -4.44 -13.90 -26.20
N LEU A 7 -5.30 -14.56 -26.98
CA LEU A 7 -5.66 -15.96 -26.76
C LEU A 7 -4.45 -16.90 -26.84
N ALA A 8 -3.52 -16.67 -27.77
CA ALA A 8 -2.27 -17.43 -27.89
C ALA A 8 -1.29 -17.15 -26.75
N ALA A 9 -1.26 -15.92 -26.21
CA ALA A 9 -0.43 -15.56 -25.05
C ALA A 9 -0.97 -16.19 -23.75
N SER A 10 -2.29 -16.10 -23.50
CA SER A 10 -2.96 -16.71 -22.34
C SER A 10 -2.92 -18.24 -22.41
N LEU A 11 -3.21 -18.85 -23.58
CA LEU A 11 -3.01 -20.30 -23.76
C LEU A 11 -1.53 -20.67 -23.68
N GLY A 12 -0.61 -19.85 -24.18
CA GLY A 12 0.83 -20.10 -24.14
C GLY A 12 1.36 -20.15 -22.69
N LEU A 13 0.91 -19.24 -21.83
CA LEU A 13 1.21 -19.22 -20.40
C LEU A 13 0.67 -20.47 -19.69
N VAL A 14 -0.58 -20.86 -19.97
CA VAL A 14 -1.22 -22.04 -19.39
C VAL A 14 -0.61 -23.36 -19.89
N VAL A 15 -0.24 -23.43 -21.17
CA VAL A 15 0.39 -24.62 -21.79
C VAL A 15 1.84 -24.77 -21.33
N ALA A 16 2.60 -23.68 -21.19
CA ALA A 16 3.99 -23.71 -20.72
C ALA A 16 4.15 -24.14 -19.25
N GLN A 17 3.07 -24.08 -18.46
CA GLN A 17 3.03 -24.54 -17.07
C GLN A 17 2.60 -26.01 -16.93
N SER A 18 2.17 -26.66 -18.02
CA SER A 18 1.81 -28.08 -17.99
C SER A 18 3.05 -28.98 -18.07
N PRO A 19 3.23 -29.95 -17.15
CA PRO A 19 4.33 -30.92 -17.22
C PRO A 19 4.31 -31.83 -18.46
N ALA A 20 3.25 -31.77 -19.27
CA ALA A 20 3.00 -32.62 -20.44
C ALA A 20 3.20 -31.90 -21.80
N ALA A 21 3.65 -30.64 -21.82
CA ALA A 21 3.80 -29.88 -23.07
C ALA A 21 4.98 -30.39 -23.92
N ALA A 22 4.73 -30.68 -25.21
CA ALA A 22 5.76 -31.17 -26.12
C ALA A 22 6.70 -30.03 -26.58
N PRO A 23 8.02 -30.25 -26.69
CA PRO A 23 9.00 -29.20 -27.06
C PRO A 23 8.74 -28.50 -28.41
N ARG A 24 8.00 -29.14 -29.32
CA ARG A 24 7.63 -28.59 -30.64
C ARG A 24 6.53 -27.54 -30.56
N ASP A 25 5.62 -27.64 -29.60
CA ASP A 25 4.50 -26.71 -29.44
C ASP A 25 4.98 -25.39 -28.83
N LEU A 26 5.90 -25.47 -27.85
CA LEU A 26 6.64 -24.32 -27.32
C LEU A 26 7.40 -23.55 -28.42
N ALA A 27 8.12 -24.25 -29.30
CA ALA A 27 8.90 -23.62 -30.38
C ALA A 27 8.04 -23.05 -31.53
N HIS A 28 6.76 -23.43 -31.64
CA HIS A 28 5.82 -22.84 -32.60
C HIS A 28 5.19 -21.57 -32.03
N VAL A 29 4.86 -21.60 -30.74
CA VAL A 29 4.38 -20.45 -29.97
C VAL A 29 5.45 -19.37 -29.87
N GLU A 30 6.70 -19.72 -29.54
CA GLU A 30 7.83 -18.79 -29.50
C GLU A 30 8.07 -18.09 -30.86
N ARG A 31 7.98 -18.81 -31.99
CA ARG A 31 8.18 -18.23 -33.33
C ARG A 31 7.03 -17.34 -33.82
N ALA A 32 5.79 -17.63 -33.41
CA ALA A 32 4.64 -16.75 -33.69
C ALA A 32 4.68 -15.46 -32.84
N ILE A 33 5.41 -15.47 -31.72
CA ILE A 33 5.53 -14.37 -30.75
C ILE A 33 6.83 -13.57 -30.94
N GLU A 34 7.86 -14.10 -31.59
CA GLU A 34 9.09 -13.34 -31.90
C GLU A 34 8.91 -12.36 -33.08
N SER A 35 7.85 -12.46 -33.88
CA SER A 35 7.62 -11.55 -35.00
C SER A 35 7.12 -10.20 -34.51
N ARG A 36 7.89 -9.12 -34.72
CA ARG A 36 7.56 -7.71 -34.38
C ARG A 36 6.11 -7.24 -34.59
N SER A 37 5.29 -7.96 -35.37
CA SER A 37 3.86 -7.70 -35.53
C SER A 37 3.03 -7.96 -34.26
N TRP A 38 3.32 -8.95 -33.41
CA TRP A 38 2.38 -9.36 -32.35
C TRP A 38 2.04 -8.27 -31.33
N ALA A 39 3.02 -7.45 -30.92
CA ALA A 39 2.80 -6.41 -29.93
C ALA A 39 2.26 -5.12 -30.56
N ALA A 40 2.38 -5.00 -31.89
CA ALA A 40 1.64 -4.01 -32.67
C ALA A 40 0.20 -4.50 -32.89
N ASP A 41 0.00 -5.79 -33.15
CA ASP A 41 -1.30 -6.46 -33.33
C ASP A 41 -2.09 -6.51 -32.03
N ILE A 42 -1.46 -6.71 -30.86
CA ILE A 42 -2.11 -6.59 -29.53
C ILE A 42 -2.45 -5.13 -29.23
N TRP A 43 -1.57 -4.19 -29.57
CA TRP A 43 -1.85 -2.77 -29.36
C TRP A 43 -2.95 -2.27 -30.30
N GLU A 44 -2.98 -2.70 -31.55
CA GLU A 44 -4.03 -2.43 -32.52
C GLU A 44 -5.34 -3.16 -32.15
N ASP A 45 -5.32 -4.46 -31.79
CA ASP A 45 -6.52 -5.16 -31.31
C ASP A 45 -7.06 -4.52 -30.03
N PHE A 46 -6.17 -4.06 -29.13
CA PHE A 46 -6.58 -3.36 -27.90
C PHE A 46 -7.11 -1.96 -28.21
N GLN A 47 -6.49 -1.17 -29.08
CA GLN A 47 -7.04 0.12 -29.49
C GLN A 47 -8.37 -0.02 -30.25
N ASP A 48 -8.55 -1.10 -31.03
CA ASP A 48 -9.74 -1.36 -31.84
C ASP A 48 -10.89 -2.03 -31.05
N HIS A 49 -10.59 -2.80 -29.99
CA HIS A 49 -11.60 -3.55 -29.20
C HIS A 49 -11.70 -3.11 -27.74
N ALA A 50 -10.78 -2.27 -27.23
CA ALA A 50 -10.91 -1.62 -25.92
C ALA A 50 -11.82 -0.40 -25.93
N THR A 51 -12.82 -0.39 -26.82
CA THR A 51 -14.02 0.40 -26.61
C THR A 51 -14.86 -0.29 -25.54
N ALA A 52 -15.20 0.44 -24.48
CA ALA A 52 -15.91 -0.04 -23.30
C ALA A 52 -17.22 -0.83 -23.57
N ASP A 53 -17.79 -0.70 -24.76
CA ASP A 53 -19.00 -1.43 -25.23
C ASP A 53 -18.91 -2.97 -25.14
N GLU A 54 -17.72 -3.59 -25.25
CA GLU A 54 -17.60 -5.07 -25.26
C GLU A 54 -17.30 -5.69 -23.89
N VAL A 55 -16.80 -4.92 -22.92
CA VAL A 55 -16.27 -5.43 -21.64
C VAL A 55 -17.05 -4.94 -20.41
N GLN A 56 -17.69 -3.77 -20.45
CA GLN A 56 -18.47 -3.18 -19.33
C GLN A 56 -17.75 -3.20 -17.95
N ALA A 57 -16.42 -3.15 -17.90
CA ALA A 57 -15.67 -3.19 -16.64
C ALA A 57 -15.88 -1.92 -15.82
N GLU A 58 -15.86 -0.75 -16.46
CA GLU A 58 -16.13 0.57 -15.88
C GLU A 58 -16.78 1.48 -16.92
N ASP A 59 -17.12 2.71 -16.55
CA ASP A 59 -17.62 3.72 -17.50
C ASP A 59 -16.57 4.06 -18.60
N ASP A 60 -17.04 4.44 -19.79
CA ASP A 60 -16.22 4.62 -21.00
C ASP A 60 -15.02 5.56 -20.80
N ASP A 61 -15.26 6.73 -20.21
CA ASP A 61 -14.22 7.73 -19.91
C ASP A 61 -13.18 7.24 -18.89
N VAL A 62 -13.60 6.38 -17.95
CA VAL A 62 -12.72 5.75 -16.96
C VAL A 62 -11.80 4.75 -17.65
N CYS A 63 -12.37 3.90 -18.52
CA CYS A 63 -11.62 2.94 -19.31
C CYS A 63 -10.63 3.63 -20.25
N ASP A 64 -11.12 4.62 -21.02
CA ASP A 64 -10.31 5.38 -21.98
C ASP A 64 -9.14 6.08 -21.29
N GLY A 65 -9.40 6.74 -20.16
CA GLY A 65 -8.38 7.42 -19.38
C GLY A 65 -7.33 6.46 -18.82
N ALA A 66 -7.76 5.39 -18.16
CA ALA A 66 -6.84 4.40 -17.58
C ALA A 66 -5.97 3.74 -18.65
N ILE A 67 -6.55 3.38 -19.80
CA ILE A 67 -5.83 2.83 -20.95
C ILE A 67 -4.82 3.83 -21.51
N ALA A 68 -5.25 5.08 -21.74
CA ALA A 68 -4.39 6.10 -22.33
C ALA A 68 -3.16 6.38 -21.46
N LEU A 69 -3.35 6.38 -20.13
CA LEU A 69 -2.31 6.67 -19.17
C LEU A 69 -1.38 5.48 -18.93
N GLU A 70 -1.91 4.32 -18.54
CA GLU A 70 -1.09 3.19 -18.11
C GLU A 70 -0.74 2.20 -19.22
N GLY A 71 -1.58 2.10 -20.25
CA GLY A 71 -1.43 1.19 -21.39
C GLY A 71 -0.05 1.24 -22.04
N PRO A 72 0.56 2.42 -22.30
CA PRO A 72 1.91 2.51 -22.84
C PRO A 72 2.99 1.80 -21.99
N ILE A 73 2.89 1.88 -20.66
CA ILE A 73 3.85 1.24 -19.73
C ILE A 73 3.63 -0.27 -19.75
N ILE A 74 2.38 -0.71 -19.67
CA ILE A 74 1.99 -2.13 -19.71
C ILE A 74 2.46 -2.79 -21.02
N VAL A 75 2.22 -2.14 -22.16
CA VAL A 75 2.63 -2.65 -23.48
C VAL A 75 4.15 -2.72 -23.60
N LYS A 76 4.87 -1.75 -23.02
CA LYS A 76 6.34 -1.81 -22.95
C LYS A 76 6.81 -3.00 -22.12
N ALA A 77 6.20 -3.25 -20.96
CA ALA A 77 6.50 -4.43 -20.14
C ALA A 77 6.26 -5.74 -20.91
N ILE A 78 5.09 -5.88 -21.53
CA ILE A 78 4.70 -7.04 -22.34
C ILE A 78 5.71 -7.27 -23.49
N ARG A 79 6.11 -6.22 -24.21
CA ARG A 79 7.10 -6.31 -25.30
C ARG A 79 8.48 -6.76 -24.84
N ASN A 80 8.86 -6.41 -23.60
CA ASN A 80 10.19 -6.67 -23.07
C ASN A 80 10.31 -8.03 -22.38
N MET A 81 9.20 -8.63 -21.92
CA MET A 81 9.24 -9.89 -21.18
C MET A 81 9.33 -11.12 -22.09
N LYS A 82 10.04 -12.15 -21.61
CA LYS A 82 10.06 -13.48 -22.22
C LYS A 82 9.01 -14.36 -21.56
N ILE A 83 8.15 -15.03 -22.33
CA ILE A 83 7.16 -15.97 -21.78
C ILE A 83 7.87 -17.12 -21.02
N GLY A 84 7.31 -17.49 -19.86
CA GLY A 84 7.87 -18.49 -18.96
C GLY A 84 8.99 -17.96 -18.06
N SER A 85 9.46 -16.72 -18.27
CA SER A 85 10.39 -16.05 -17.35
C SER A 85 9.72 -15.70 -16.02
N ARG A 86 10.53 -15.41 -15.01
CA ARG A 86 10.08 -14.82 -13.73
C ARG A 86 9.19 -13.61 -13.96
N THR A 87 9.65 -12.62 -14.76
CA THR A 87 8.87 -11.42 -15.08
C THR A 87 7.48 -11.78 -15.62
N SER A 88 7.39 -12.74 -16.56
CA SER A 88 6.08 -13.11 -17.12
C SER A 88 5.17 -13.83 -16.12
N LYS A 89 5.74 -14.55 -15.14
CA LYS A 89 4.96 -15.18 -14.05
C LYS A 89 4.46 -14.12 -13.07
N GLU A 90 5.33 -13.21 -12.65
CA GLU A 90 4.99 -12.05 -11.83
C GLU A 90 3.89 -11.20 -12.48
N PHE A 91 4.05 -10.91 -13.78
CA PHE A 91 3.05 -10.18 -14.55
C PHE A 91 1.73 -10.95 -14.60
N CYS A 92 1.77 -12.26 -14.86
CA CYS A 92 0.56 -13.08 -14.88
C CYS A 92 -0.16 -13.12 -13.53
N ILE A 93 0.55 -13.29 -12.40
CA ILE A 93 -0.10 -13.30 -11.09
C ILE A 93 -0.67 -11.93 -10.74
N THR A 94 0.00 -10.84 -11.13
CA THR A 94 -0.53 -9.48 -10.94
C THR A 94 -1.76 -9.24 -11.82
N PHE A 95 -1.71 -9.50 -13.13
CA PHE A 95 -2.79 -9.11 -14.03
C PHE A 95 -3.95 -10.11 -14.08
N LEU A 96 -3.68 -11.40 -13.90
CA LEU A 96 -4.65 -12.46 -14.15
C LEU A 96 -5.00 -13.29 -12.91
N GLY A 97 -4.18 -13.27 -11.85
CA GLY A 97 -4.40 -14.07 -10.63
C GLY A 97 -4.32 -15.59 -10.83
N ILE A 98 -3.96 -16.07 -12.02
CA ILE A 98 -4.01 -17.50 -12.38
C ILE A 98 -2.66 -18.23 -12.33
N CYS A 99 -1.55 -17.49 -12.16
CA CYS A 99 -0.20 -18.07 -12.13
C CYS A 99 0.28 -18.25 -10.69
N GLU A 100 1.06 -19.30 -10.44
CA GLU A 100 1.75 -19.44 -9.16
C GLU A 100 2.85 -18.39 -9.01
N TYR A 101 3.03 -17.89 -7.78
CA TYR A 101 4.18 -17.07 -7.43
C TYR A 101 5.47 -17.83 -7.73
N PRO A 102 6.47 -17.21 -8.37
CA PRO A 102 7.77 -17.83 -8.49
C PRO A 102 8.44 -17.93 -7.11
N GLU A 103 9.14 -19.04 -6.86
CA GLU A 103 10.04 -19.20 -5.71
C GLU A 103 11.00 -18.02 -5.58
N VAL A 104 11.17 -17.44 -4.39
CA VAL A 104 12.02 -16.26 -4.18
C VAL A 104 13.44 -16.44 -4.73
N GLN A 105 13.92 -15.43 -5.46
CA GLN A 105 15.26 -15.44 -6.01
C GLN A 105 16.25 -15.34 -4.85
N LYS A 106 17.12 -16.34 -4.72
CA LYS A 106 18.07 -16.36 -3.62
C LYS A 106 19.06 -15.21 -3.73
N TRP A 107 19.03 -14.32 -2.76
CA TRP A 107 20.05 -13.32 -2.52
C TRP A 107 20.37 -13.28 -1.04
N SER A 108 21.64 -13.53 -0.71
CA SER A 108 22.16 -13.26 0.63
C SER A 108 22.57 -11.80 0.66
N VAL A 109 21.72 -10.96 1.26
CA VAL A 109 21.97 -9.52 1.33
C VAL A 109 23.32 -9.27 2.03
N PRO A 110 24.26 -8.53 1.40
CA PRO A 110 25.57 -8.29 1.98
C PRO A 110 25.51 -7.22 3.06
N PHE A 111 25.98 -7.54 4.26
CA PHE A 111 26.02 -6.59 5.38
C PHE A 111 27.47 -6.14 5.68
N PRO A 112 27.73 -4.83 5.84
CA PRO A 112 29.06 -4.31 6.16
C PRO A 112 29.60 -4.79 7.52
N SER A 113 28.70 -5.10 8.44
CA SER A 113 29.02 -5.49 9.82
C SER A 113 28.10 -6.62 10.31
N LYS A 114 28.56 -7.38 11.31
CA LYS A 114 27.80 -8.50 11.88
C LYS A 114 26.72 -7.99 12.84
N LYS A 115 25.58 -8.70 12.89
CA LYS A 115 24.52 -8.42 13.88
C LYS A 115 25.10 -8.42 15.29
N PRO A 116 25.01 -7.30 16.04
CA PRO A 116 25.51 -7.25 17.41
C PRO A 116 24.64 -8.15 18.31
N ALA A 117 25.22 -8.58 19.43
CA ALA A 117 24.49 -9.34 20.45
C ALA A 117 23.59 -8.45 21.34
N SER A 118 23.56 -7.14 21.09
CA SER A 118 22.75 -6.19 21.84
C SER A 118 21.26 -6.45 21.62
N ALA A 119 20.52 -6.44 22.73
CA ALA A 119 19.06 -6.49 22.70
C ALA A 119 18.48 -5.08 22.50
N ARG A 120 17.18 -5.02 22.18
CA ARG A 120 16.40 -3.79 22.23
C ARG A 120 16.53 -3.18 23.65
N PRO A 121 16.88 -1.88 23.77
CA PRO A 121 17.03 -1.23 25.07
C PRO A 121 15.69 -1.16 25.81
N ALA A 122 15.71 -1.25 27.14
CA ALA A 122 14.51 -1.04 27.95
C ALA A 122 14.11 0.45 27.96
N PRO A 123 12.81 0.78 28.07
CA PRO A 123 12.35 2.16 28.19
C PRO A 123 13.08 2.93 29.29
N SER A 124 13.35 4.20 29.04
CA SER A 124 14.12 5.06 29.95
C SER A 124 13.35 5.50 31.20
N GLY A 125 12.02 5.35 31.18
CA GLY A 125 11.11 5.82 32.23
C GLY A 125 10.93 7.34 32.27
N LYS A 126 11.46 8.07 31.28
CA LYS A 126 11.23 9.51 31.13
C LYS A 126 9.83 9.78 30.58
N LYS A 127 9.36 11.02 30.75
CA LYS A 127 8.07 11.45 30.18
C LYS A 127 8.08 11.23 28.66
N PRO A 128 7.12 10.47 28.10
CA PRO A 128 7.03 10.26 26.67
C PRO A 128 6.87 11.56 25.88
N ILE A 129 7.44 11.60 24.68
CA ILE A 129 7.09 12.58 23.64
C ILE A 129 5.94 12.04 22.80
N LYS A 130 5.22 12.92 22.12
CA LYS A 130 4.14 12.54 21.21
C LYS A 130 4.58 12.67 19.76
N VAL A 131 4.30 11.66 18.95
CA VAL A 131 4.51 11.67 17.49
C VAL A 131 3.18 11.44 16.82
N VAL A 132 2.80 12.29 15.87
CA VAL A 132 1.54 12.15 15.12
C VAL A 132 1.83 11.42 13.81
N HIS A 133 0.93 10.54 13.39
CA HIS A 133 0.99 9.86 12.10
C HIS A 133 -0.38 9.93 11.44
N TYR A 134 -0.40 10.44 10.21
CA TYR A 134 -1.54 10.46 9.32
C TYR A 134 -1.08 10.01 7.93
N SER A 135 -2.01 9.48 7.15
CA SER A 135 -1.72 8.81 5.88
C SER A 135 -2.92 8.93 4.94
N ASP A 136 -2.71 8.70 3.65
CA ASP A 136 -3.76 8.46 2.65
C ASP A 136 -4.82 9.57 2.71
N ILE A 137 -4.36 10.79 2.48
CA ILE A 137 -5.21 11.99 2.59
C ILE A 137 -6.12 12.15 1.39
N HIS A 138 -5.71 11.67 0.21
CA HIS A 138 -6.47 11.70 -1.05
C HIS A 138 -7.38 12.90 -1.16
N ILE A 139 -6.78 14.08 -1.34
CA ILE A 139 -7.51 15.33 -1.42
C ILE A 139 -8.19 15.39 -2.78
N ASP A 140 -9.51 15.58 -2.76
CA ASP A 140 -10.29 15.88 -3.94
C ASP A 140 -10.59 17.39 -4.01
N PRO A 141 -9.78 18.19 -4.73
CA PRO A 141 -10.03 19.61 -4.92
C PRO A 141 -11.22 19.87 -5.86
N LEU A 142 -11.71 18.84 -6.55
CA LEU A 142 -12.87 18.90 -7.43
C LEU A 142 -14.15 18.40 -6.73
N TYR A 143 -14.08 18.06 -5.44
CA TYR A 143 -15.24 17.71 -4.62
C TYR A 143 -16.24 18.87 -4.60
N VAL A 144 -17.51 18.57 -4.87
CA VAL A 144 -18.59 19.56 -4.85
C VAL A 144 -19.68 19.14 -3.87
N GLU A 145 -19.91 19.95 -2.83
CA GLU A 145 -21.03 19.76 -1.91
C GLU A 145 -22.36 19.67 -2.67
N GLY A 146 -23.20 18.71 -2.28
CA GLY A 146 -24.51 18.47 -2.87
C GLY A 146 -24.50 17.64 -4.15
N SER A 147 -23.33 17.39 -4.75
CA SER A 147 -23.20 16.50 -5.91
C SER A 147 -23.48 15.04 -5.54
N ASN A 148 -23.62 14.16 -6.53
CA ASN A 148 -23.99 12.78 -6.28
C ASN A 148 -22.87 11.97 -5.59
N ALA A 149 -23.16 11.48 -4.40
CA ALA A 149 -22.30 10.57 -3.64
C ALA A 149 -22.48 9.09 -4.06
N GLU A 150 -23.51 8.75 -4.83
CA GLU A 150 -23.78 7.40 -5.33
C GLU A 150 -23.81 7.39 -6.87
N CYS A 151 -22.64 7.61 -7.47
CA CYS A 151 -22.43 7.65 -8.91
C CYS A 151 -21.91 6.31 -9.46
N THR A 152 -21.73 6.22 -10.78
CA THR A 152 -21.18 5.03 -11.47
C THR A 152 -19.66 5.01 -11.57
N LYS A 153 -18.99 6.14 -11.27
CA LYS A 153 -17.53 6.26 -11.33
C LYS A 153 -16.85 5.57 -10.15
N PRO A 154 -15.55 5.26 -10.25
CA PRO A 154 -14.79 4.78 -9.10
C PRO A 154 -14.81 5.77 -7.92
N ILE A 155 -14.69 7.08 -8.14
CA ILE A 155 -14.85 8.08 -7.07
C ILE A 155 -15.97 9.06 -7.43
N CYS A 156 -16.84 9.35 -6.46
CA CYS A 156 -18.03 10.19 -6.64
C CYS A 156 -17.84 11.60 -6.07
N CYS A 157 -18.94 12.29 -5.75
CA CYS A 157 -18.95 13.66 -5.21
C CYS A 157 -18.35 14.73 -6.14
N ARG A 158 -18.43 14.49 -7.45
CA ARG A 158 -18.15 15.47 -8.50
C ARG A 158 -19.30 15.52 -9.50
N PRO A 159 -19.53 16.67 -10.16
CA PRO A 159 -20.57 16.80 -11.18
C PRO A 159 -20.12 16.22 -12.53
N TYR A 160 -19.91 14.90 -12.63
CA TYR A 160 -19.47 14.24 -13.87
C TYR A 160 -20.53 14.33 -14.99
N ALA A 161 -21.81 14.23 -14.63
CA ALA A 161 -22.93 14.37 -15.54
C ALA A 161 -24.03 15.25 -14.93
N ALA A 162 -25.02 15.63 -15.75
CA ALA A 162 -26.13 16.48 -15.31
C ALA A 162 -26.93 15.91 -14.12
N GLY A 163 -26.96 14.58 -13.96
CA GLY A 163 -27.57 13.91 -12.81
C GLY A 163 -26.72 13.95 -11.55
N ASP A 164 -25.42 14.20 -11.67
CA ASP A 164 -24.49 14.30 -10.54
C ASP A 164 -24.39 15.72 -9.98
N GLU A 165 -24.96 16.71 -10.67
CA GLU A 165 -24.97 18.10 -10.25
C GLU A 165 -25.77 18.31 -8.94
N PRO A 166 -25.36 19.28 -8.10
CA PRO A 166 -26.11 19.65 -6.91
C PRO A 166 -27.58 19.97 -7.22
N GLY A 167 -28.48 19.34 -6.45
CA GLY A 167 -29.93 19.49 -6.61
C GLY A 167 -30.58 18.55 -7.64
N ASN A 168 -29.80 17.75 -8.37
CA ASN A 168 -30.30 16.77 -9.34
C ASN A 168 -30.16 15.31 -8.89
N THR A 169 -29.53 15.06 -7.75
CA THR A 169 -29.31 13.72 -7.16
C THR A 169 -30.20 13.42 -5.96
N ALA A 170 -30.48 12.14 -5.71
CA ALA A 170 -31.14 11.65 -4.51
C ALA A 170 -30.18 11.43 -3.32
N SER A 171 -28.87 11.38 -3.59
CA SER A 171 -27.81 11.09 -2.61
C SER A 171 -26.78 12.24 -2.61
N PRO A 172 -27.16 13.45 -2.14
CA PRO A 172 -26.28 14.61 -2.13
C PRO A 172 -25.13 14.44 -1.13
N ALA A 173 -23.91 14.66 -1.59
CA ALA A 173 -22.69 14.69 -0.81
C ALA A 173 -22.71 15.83 0.23
N GLY A 174 -22.25 15.57 1.44
CA GLY A 174 -22.14 16.59 2.48
C GLY A 174 -20.90 17.49 2.33
N PRO A 175 -20.81 18.62 3.04
CA PRO A 175 -19.66 19.53 2.91
C PRO A 175 -18.33 18.96 3.44
N ASN A 176 -18.36 17.91 4.25
CA ASN A 176 -17.17 17.42 4.97
C ASN A 176 -16.78 15.97 4.62
N GLY A 177 -17.28 15.46 3.49
CA GLY A 177 -16.90 14.15 2.95
C GLY A 177 -18.03 13.13 2.99
N ASP A 178 -17.84 12.03 2.26
CA ASP A 178 -18.75 10.89 2.15
C ASP A 178 -17.92 9.61 1.97
N HIS A 179 -18.39 8.46 2.45
CA HIS A 179 -17.65 7.20 2.35
C HIS A 179 -17.47 6.68 0.91
N ASN A 180 -18.19 7.23 -0.09
CA ASN A 180 -17.98 6.89 -1.50
C ASN A 180 -17.03 7.87 -2.23
N CYS A 181 -16.41 8.78 -1.49
CA CYS A 181 -15.71 9.93 -2.03
C CYS A 181 -14.38 10.16 -1.32
N ASP A 182 -13.50 10.87 -2.00
CA ASP A 182 -12.23 11.29 -1.44
C ASP A 182 -12.39 12.57 -0.61
N THR A 183 -11.31 12.96 0.06
CA THR A 183 -11.31 13.99 1.10
C THR A 183 -11.54 15.38 0.51
N PRO A 184 -12.64 16.08 0.85
CA PRO A 184 -12.72 17.51 0.54
C PRO A 184 -11.73 18.30 1.39
N VAL A 185 -11.30 19.47 0.89
CA VAL A 185 -10.36 20.36 1.60
C VAL A 185 -10.84 20.72 3.01
N SER A 186 -12.15 20.82 3.24
CA SER A 186 -12.74 21.06 4.57
C SER A 186 -12.38 19.98 5.60
N LEU A 187 -12.39 18.71 5.20
CA LEU A 187 -12.04 17.58 6.06
C LEU A 187 -10.53 17.56 6.34
N GLU A 188 -9.71 17.81 5.33
CA GLU A 188 -8.24 17.97 5.47
C GLU A 188 -7.90 19.06 6.49
N GLU A 189 -8.44 20.27 6.33
CA GLU A 189 -8.20 21.39 7.23
C GLU A 189 -8.65 21.09 8.66
N SER A 190 -9.77 20.38 8.82
CA SER A 190 -10.26 19.97 10.14
C SER A 190 -9.30 19.02 10.86
N MET A 191 -8.61 18.12 10.14
CA MET A 191 -7.61 17.22 10.71
C MET A 191 -6.44 18.02 11.27
N TYR A 192 -5.89 18.96 10.51
CA TYR A 192 -4.77 19.78 10.99
C TYR A 192 -5.17 20.67 12.17
N ALA A 193 -6.40 21.21 12.17
CA ALA A 193 -6.94 21.95 13.31
C ALA A 193 -7.02 21.06 14.57
N ALA A 194 -7.52 19.83 14.42
CA ALA A 194 -7.62 18.87 15.49
C ALA A 194 -6.25 18.43 16.03
N ILE A 195 -5.26 18.19 15.15
CA ILE A 195 -3.89 17.87 15.58
C ILE A 195 -3.31 19.00 16.45
N LYS A 196 -3.46 20.27 16.01
CA LYS A 196 -3.01 21.43 16.79
C LYS A 196 -3.71 21.56 18.13
N GLU A 197 -5.00 21.25 18.20
CA GLU A 197 -5.80 21.37 19.44
C GLU A 197 -5.52 20.21 20.41
N LEU A 198 -5.54 18.98 19.92
CA LEU A 198 -5.49 17.76 20.72
C LEU A 198 -4.05 17.36 21.08
N VAL A 199 -3.08 17.73 20.24
CA VAL A 199 -1.67 17.34 20.36
C VAL A 199 -0.73 18.54 20.14
N PRO A 200 -0.92 19.68 20.84
CA PRO A 200 -0.12 20.89 20.62
C PRO A 200 1.37 20.70 20.96
N ASP A 201 1.71 19.64 21.70
CA ASP A 201 3.06 19.26 22.10
C ASP A 201 3.66 18.12 21.27
N ALA A 202 3.12 17.86 20.06
CA ALA A 202 3.71 16.91 19.12
C ALA A 202 5.17 17.28 18.80
N ALA A 203 6.07 16.31 18.95
CA ALA A 203 7.50 16.48 18.71
C ALA A 203 7.84 16.58 17.22
N PHE A 204 7.11 15.84 16.40
CA PHE A 204 7.09 15.86 14.94
C PHE A 204 5.91 15.03 14.44
N THR A 205 5.62 15.10 13.14
CA THR A 205 4.64 14.27 12.46
C THR A 205 5.29 13.37 11.41
N ILE A 206 4.67 12.23 11.16
CA ILE A 206 5.00 11.29 10.10
C ILE A 206 3.83 11.32 9.11
N PHE A 207 4.12 11.56 7.84
CA PHE A 207 3.13 11.53 6.76
C PHE A 207 3.52 10.48 5.74
N THR A 208 2.70 9.46 5.58
CA THR A 208 3.03 8.26 4.79
C THR A 208 2.50 8.28 3.36
N GLY A 209 2.21 9.45 2.79
CA GLY A 209 1.93 9.63 1.36
C GLY A 209 0.46 9.48 0.96
N ASP A 210 0.22 9.44 -0.36
CA ASP A 210 -1.09 9.42 -1.02
C ASP A 210 -1.91 10.71 -0.82
N ILE A 211 -1.44 11.76 -1.49
CA ILE A 211 -2.08 13.08 -1.55
C ILE A 211 -3.15 13.13 -2.65
N VAL A 212 -2.86 12.60 -3.82
CA VAL A 212 -3.70 12.74 -5.02
C VAL A 212 -4.91 11.80 -4.94
N ASP A 213 -6.08 12.30 -5.33
CA ASP A 213 -7.34 11.55 -5.32
C ASP A 213 -7.34 10.29 -6.22
N HIS A 214 -8.36 9.46 -6.06
CA HIS A 214 -8.55 8.21 -6.78
C HIS A 214 -9.14 8.38 -8.19
N ALA A 215 -9.32 9.60 -8.71
CA ALA A 215 -9.71 9.79 -10.11
C ALA A 215 -8.53 9.57 -11.08
N VAL A 216 -7.83 8.46 -10.91
CA VAL A 216 -6.55 8.12 -11.55
C VAL A 216 -6.61 8.16 -13.08
N TRP A 217 -7.79 7.90 -13.66
CA TRP A 217 -8.05 7.97 -15.10
C TRP A 217 -8.06 9.40 -15.67
N ASN A 218 -8.20 10.40 -14.81
CA ASN A 218 -8.34 11.82 -15.17
C ASN A 218 -7.35 12.71 -14.41
N THR A 219 -6.10 12.27 -14.31
CA THR A 219 -4.99 13.05 -13.71
C THR A 219 -4.03 13.60 -14.77
N SER A 220 -3.13 14.50 -14.38
CA SER A 220 -2.02 14.98 -15.21
C SER A 220 -0.83 15.38 -14.32
N LYS A 221 0.38 15.50 -14.88
CA LYS A 221 1.53 15.97 -14.09
C LYS A 221 1.28 17.33 -13.42
N PRO A 222 0.79 18.38 -14.13
CA PRO A 222 0.52 19.67 -13.48
C PRO A 222 -0.54 19.59 -12.38
N TYR A 223 -1.57 18.74 -12.56
CA TYR A 223 -2.59 18.52 -11.55
C TYR A 223 -1.98 17.92 -10.27
N ASN A 224 -1.17 16.86 -10.41
CA ASN A 224 -0.50 16.23 -9.28
C ASN A 224 0.51 17.19 -8.61
N GLU A 225 1.30 17.94 -9.39
CA GLU A 225 2.26 18.93 -8.87
C GLU A 225 1.56 19.99 -8.01
N GLU A 226 0.43 20.52 -8.47
CA GLU A 226 -0.36 21.51 -7.73
C GLU A 226 -0.96 20.93 -6.45
N GLN A 227 -1.55 19.74 -6.52
CA GLN A 227 -2.10 19.01 -5.38
C GLN A 227 -1.05 18.77 -4.29
N ILE A 228 0.10 18.20 -4.68
CA ILE A 228 1.22 17.89 -3.79
C ILE A 228 1.76 19.17 -3.15
N SER A 229 1.99 20.22 -3.94
CA SER A 229 2.48 21.51 -3.43
C SER A 229 1.50 22.12 -2.43
N ASN A 230 0.21 22.16 -2.77
CA ASN A 230 -0.84 22.72 -1.89
C ASN A 230 -0.96 21.95 -0.58
N ALA A 231 -0.87 20.63 -0.61
CA ALA A 231 -0.92 19.79 0.59
C ALA A 231 0.28 20.07 1.51
N TYR A 232 1.51 20.04 0.98
CA TYR A 232 2.70 20.33 1.79
C TYR A 232 2.75 21.77 2.30
N GLU A 233 2.25 22.75 1.53
CA GLU A 233 2.07 24.11 2.02
C GLU A 233 1.11 24.20 3.22
N LYS A 234 0.00 23.45 3.19
CA LYS A 234 -0.93 23.39 4.32
C LYS A 234 -0.30 22.69 5.51
N MET A 235 0.46 21.61 5.29
CA MET A 235 1.19 20.92 6.35
C MET A 235 2.19 21.87 7.01
N ASP A 236 3.01 22.59 6.25
CA ASP A 236 3.97 23.58 6.77
C ASP A 236 3.29 24.72 7.55
N LYS A 237 2.15 25.22 7.06
CA LYS A 237 1.38 26.28 7.74
C LYS A 237 0.76 25.82 9.07
N ASN A 238 0.49 24.52 9.23
CA ASN A 238 -0.32 24.02 10.35
C ASN A 238 0.42 23.10 11.32
N LEU A 239 1.52 22.47 10.91
CA LEU A 239 2.23 21.46 11.67
C LEU A 239 3.66 21.91 11.95
N GLY A 240 4.37 21.13 12.78
CA GLY A 240 5.80 21.34 13.04
C GLY A 240 6.65 20.66 11.98
N ILE A 241 7.59 19.83 12.43
CA ILE A 241 8.38 18.98 11.54
C ILE A 241 7.49 17.89 10.94
N VAL A 242 7.50 17.75 9.62
CA VAL A 242 6.76 16.70 8.88
C VAL A 242 7.77 15.81 8.15
N TYR A 243 7.85 14.54 8.55
CA TYR A 243 8.63 13.54 7.82
C TYR A 243 7.74 12.78 6.85
N GLY A 244 7.87 13.11 5.56
CA GLY A 244 7.05 12.59 4.47
C GLY A 244 7.65 11.37 3.76
N THR A 245 6.80 10.65 3.04
CA THR A 245 7.20 9.69 2.00
C THR A 245 6.28 9.82 0.80
N ALA A 246 6.71 9.32 -0.35
CA ALA A 246 5.86 9.25 -1.54
C ALA A 246 4.95 8.02 -1.44
N GLY A 247 3.65 8.23 -1.61
CA GLY A 247 2.70 7.16 -1.88
C GLY A 247 2.67 6.76 -3.35
N ASN A 248 1.75 5.88 -3.71
CA ASN A 248 1.61 5.41 -5.08
C ASN A 248 0.78 6.38 -5.95
N HIS A 249 -0.01 7.26 -5.36
CA HIS A 249 -0.84 8.24 -6.07
C HIS A 249 -0.12 9.54 -6.47
N GLU A 250 1.06 9.84 -5.92
CA GLU A 250 1.82 11.05 -6.31
C GLU A 250 2.23 11.04 -7.79
N ALA A 251 2.51 9.86 -8.35
CA ALA A 251 2.94 9.73 -9.73
C ALA A 251 1.80 9.95 -10.73
N HIS A 252 2.20 10.38 -11.93
CA HIS A 252 1.32 10.42 -13.09
C HIS A 252 1.97 9.70 -14.29
N PRO A 253 1.35 8.64 -14.83
CA PRO A 253 0.17 7.92 -14.30
C PRO A 253 0.37 7.42 -12.85
N SER A 254 -0.72 7.15 -12.13
CA SER A 254 -0.65 6.58 -10.78
C SER A 254 0.19 5.30 -10.77
N ASN A 255 0.88 5.03 -9.66
CA ASN A 255 1.81 3.91 -9.46
C ASN A 255 3.10 3.95 -10.30
N ALA A 256 3.22 4.85 -11.27
CA ALA A 256 4.24 4.80 -12.32
C ALA A 256 5.61 5.38 -11.89
N PHE A 257 6.24 4.76 -10.89
CA PHE A 257 7.59 5.11 -10.43
C PHE A 257 8.67 4.37 -11.23
N GLN A 258 9.29 5.04 -12.21
CA GLN A 258 10.33 4.45 -13.04
C GLN A 258 11.66 4.33 -12.26
N PRO A 259 12.27 3.13 -12.17
CA PRO A 259 13.59 2.98 -11.57
C PRO A 259 14.65 3.74 -12.37
N ASN A 260 15.64 4.30 -11.69
CA ASN A 260 16.70 5.14 -12.33
C ASN A 260 17.55 4.38 -13.34
N SER A 261 17.67 3.06 -13.18
CA SER A 261 18.35 2.18 -14.13
C SER A 261 17.57 1.97 -15.44
N VAL A 262 16.29 2.33 -15.45
CA VAL A 262 15.37 2.19 -16.60
C VAL A 262 15.16 3.54 -17.30
N GLY A 263 15.08 4.63 -16.56
CA GLY A 263 14.93 5.99 -17.10
C GLY A 263 14.67 7.03 -16.00
N ASP A 264 14.19 8.21 -16.41
CA ASP A 264 14.02 9.42 -15.57
C ASP A 264 12.57 9.92 -15.49
N ALA A 265 11.57 9.11 -15.88
CA ALA A 265 10.17 9.53 -15.97
C ALA A 265 9.57 10.01 -14.63
N SER A 266 10.16 9.60 -13.51
CA SER A 266 9.77 9.97 -12.14
C SER A 266 10.59 11.09 -11.53
N GLN A 267 11.61 11.60 -12.23
CA GLN A 267 12.51 12.62 -11.70
C GLN A 267 11.77 13.90 -11.26
N TRP A 268 10.74 14.30 -12.01
CA TRP A 268 9.93 15.48 -11.67
C TRP A 268 9.28 15.39 -10.28
N ILE A 269 8.91 14.18 -9.83
CA ILE A 269 8.31 13.95 -8.50
C ILE A 269 9.40 14.08 -7.45
N TYR A 270 10.58 13.52 -7.71
CA TYR A 270 11.70 13.57 -6.78
C TYR A 270 12.21 14.99 -6.59
N ASP A 271 12.31 15.77 -7.68
CA ASP A 271 12.67 17.19 -7.65
C ASP A 271 11.62 18.03 -6.89
N LEU A 272 10.33 17.72 -7.08
CA LEU A 272 9.25 18.39 -6.36
C LEU A 272 9.31 18.10 -4.85
N LEU A 273 9.37 16.82 -4.50
CA LEU A 273 9.36 16.38 -3.10
C LEU A 273 10.63 16.81 -2.36
N SER A 274 11.80 16.77 -3.00
CA SER A 274 13.05 17.25 -2.38
C SER A 274 12.96 18.74 -2.03
N GLY A 275 12.38 19.55 -2.93
CA GLY A 275 12.13 20.96 -2.70
C GLY A 275 11.15 21.19 -1.55
N LEU A 276 10.03 20.48 -1.52
CA LEU A 276 9.00 20.62 -0.49
C LEU A 276 9.46 20.12 0.89
N TRP A 277 10.27 19.07 0.94
CA TRP A 277 10.79 18.51 2.20
C TRP A 277 12.02 19.25 2.74
N SER A 278 12.66 20.12 1.95
CA SER A 278 13.90 20.82 2.31
C SER A 278 13.83 21.63 3.61
N GLY A 279 12.63 22.01 4.07
CA GLY A 279 12.43 22.67 5.36
C GLY A 279 12.57 21.74 6.58
N TRP A 280 12.50 20.42 6.40
CA TRP A 280 12.46 19.42 7.47
C TRP A 280 13.61 18.40 7.44
N ILE A 281 14.35 18.33 6.34
CA ILE A 281 15.46 17.37 6.13
C ILE A 281 16.77 18.11 5.82
N ASP A 282 17.92 17.46 6.03
CA ASP A 282 19.24 18.05 5.79
C ASP A 282 19.68 18.01 4.30
N GLU A 283 20.79 18.68 3.96
CA GLU A 283 21.28 18.79 2.57
C GLU A 283 21.62 17.42 1.93
N GLU A 284 22.09 16.46 2.73
CA GLU A 284 22.38 15.10 2.25
C GLU A 284 21.08 14.35 1.95
N ALA A 285 20.08 14.47 2.84
CA ALA A 285 18.75 13.95 2.65
C ALA A 285 18.02 14.53 1.42
N ILE A 286 18.22 15.82 1.11
CA ILE A 286 17.69 16.44 -0.13
C ILE A 286 18.30 15.77 -1.36
N ALA A 287 19.62 15.58 -1.40
CA ALA A 287 20.31 14.96 -2.53
C ALA A 287 19.91 13.48 -2.71
N ASP A 288 19.72 12.76 -1.61
CA ASP A 288 19.18 11.40 -1.66
C ASP A 288 17.73 11.38 -2.16
N THR A 289 16.91 12.37 -1.77
CA THR A 289 15.53 12.48 -2.27
C THR A 289 15.50 12.70 -3.77
N GLU A 290 16.28 13.66 -4.30
CA GLU A 290 16.37 13.91 -5.74
C GLU A 290 16.82 12.66 -6.50
N LYS A 291 17.68 11.85 -5.89
CA LYS A 291 18.22 10.66 -6.53
C LYS A 291 17.29 9.46 -6.43
N LEU A 292 16.64 9.21 -5.29
CA LEU A 292 15.97 7.93 -5.01
C LEU A 292 14.46 8.08 -4.73
N GLY A 293 14.00 9.30 -4.45
CA GLY A 293 12.71 9.53 -3.79
C GLY A 293 12.68 9.01 -2.34
N ALA A 294 13.85 8.82 -1.74
CA ALA A 294 14.07 8.29 -0.40
C ALA A 294 15.09 9.17 0.32
N TYR A 295 15.03 9.24 1.65
CA TYR A 295 15.97 10.07 2.42
C TYR A 295 16.23 9.54 3.82
N SER A 296 17.31 10.04 4.42
CA SER A 296 17.75 9.72 5.77
C SER A 296 18.15 11.00 6.50
N THR A 297 17.43 11.35 7.58
CA THR A 297 17.69 12.59 8.31
C THR A 297 17.70 12.36 9.83
N LEU A 298 18.52 13.11 10.55
CA LEU A 298 18.51 13.09 12.01
C LEU A 298 17.41 14.00 12.56
N TYR A 299 16.65 13.51 13.55
CA TYR A 299 15.72 14.32 14.31
C TYR A 299 16.47 15.37 15.14
N PRO A 300 16.21 16.69 14.99
CA PRO A 300 17.03 17.74 15.61
C PRO A 300 17.00 17.77 17.14
N HIS A 301 16.08 17.05 17.80
CA HIS A 301 15.93 17.06 19.25
C HIS A 301 16.14 15.69 19.91
N GLY A 302 16.79 14.75 19.22
CA GLY A 302 17.05 13.42 19.78
C GLY A 302 17.95 12.54 18.91
N ASN A 303 18.40 11.42 19.46
CA ASN A 303 19.26 10.47 18.75
C ASN A 303 18.43 9.47 17.90
N LEU A 304 17.50 10.02 17.12
CA LEU A 304 16.60 9.27 16.24
C LEU A 304 16.89 9.67 14.80
N ARG A 305 17.19 8.70 13.95
CA ARG A 305 17.24 8.86 12.50
C ARG A 305 15.93 8.41 11.90
N VAL A 306 15.36 9.24 11.04
CA VAL A 306 14.16 8.92 10.27
C VAL A 306 14.61 8.62 8.85
N ILE A 307 14.30 7.43 8.37
CA ILE A 307 14.62 6.98 7.01
C ILE A 307 13.31 6.76 6.27
N SER A 308 13.06 7.56 5.25
CA SER A 308 11.92 7.47 4.35
C SER A 308 12.31 6.62 3.14
N LEU A 309 11.57 5.55 2.88
CA LEU A 309 11.75 4.59 1.78
C LEU A 309 10.77 4.88 0.65
N ASN A 310 11.20 4.69 -0.59
CA ASN A 310 10.31 4.73 -1.74
C ASN A 310 9.73 3.33 -2.02
N THR A 311 8.72 2.93 -1.24
CA THR A 311 8.16 1.57 -1.34
C THR A 311 7.46 1.28 -2.67
N ASN A 312 7.24 2.29 -3.53
CA ASN A 312 6.79 2.11 -4.91
C ASN A 312 7.78 1.28 -5.76
N MET A 313 9.06 1.23 -5.36
CA MET A 313 10.07 0.37 -5.99
C MET A 313 9.84 -1.12 -5.75
N TYR A 314 8.92 -1.48 -4.85
CA TYR A 314 8.59 -2.86 -4.51
C TYR A 314 7.13 -3.21 -4.83
N TYR A 315 6.38 -2.25 -5.39
CA TYR A 315 4.94 -2.37 -5.63
C TYR A 315 4.62 -3.07 -6.95
N ARG A 316 3.77 -4.09 -6.91
CA ARG A 316 3.33 -4.86 -8.08
C ARG A 316 2.51 -4.05 -9.08
N GLY A 317 1.83 -2.98 -8.62
CA GLY A 317 1.14 -2.02 -9.46
C GLY A 317 2.07 -1.05 -10.20
N ASN A 318 3.36 -0.98 -9.82
CA ASN A 318 4.33 -0.20 -10.56
C ASN A 318 4.82 -0.97 -11.80
N TYR A 319 4.15 -0.72 -12.93
CA TYR A 319 4.40 -1.48 -14.16
C TYR A 319 5.78 -1.23 -14.79
N TRP A 320 6.52 -0.21 -14.32
CA TRP A 320 7.92 -0.02 -14.72
C TRP A 320 8.85 -1.10 -14.17
N LEU A 321 8.46 -1.89 -13.18
CA LEU A 321 9.32 -2.92 -12.60
C LEU A 321 9.37 -4.20 -13.44
N TYR A 322 8.39 -4.41 -14.34
CA TYR A 322 8.34 -5.56 -15.25
C TYR A 322 9.27 -5.37 -16.45
N GLN A 323 10.58 -5.44 -16.17
CA GLN A 323 11.63 -5.42 -17.18
C GLN A 323 11.90 -6.83 -17.72
N LYS A 324 12.72 -6.93 -18.77
CA LYS A 324 13.11 -8.22 -19.36
C LYS A 324 13.55 -9.24 -18.30
N GLU A 325 14.28 -8.78 -17.30
CA GLU A 325 14.55 -9.47 -16.05
C GLU A 325 14.11 -8.56 -14.90
N MET A 326 13.47 -9.13 -13.87
CA MET A 326 13.11 -8.38 -12.66
C MET A 326 14.37 -7.79 -12.02
N LEU A 327 14.29 -6.51 -11.63
CA LEU A 327 15.41 -5.82 -10.98
C LEU A 327 15.55 -6.31 -9.54
N GLN A 328 16.74 -6.80 -9.16
CA GLN A 328 16.98 -7.30 -7.80
C GLN A 328 16.89 -6.21 -6.73
N ASP A 329 17.46 -5.03 -7.01
CA ASP A 329 17.46 -3.84 -6.15
C ASP A 329 17.16 -2.60 -7.00
N PRO A 330 15.88 -2.30 -7.27
CA PRO A 330 15.49 -1.15 -8.08
C PRO A 330 16.05 0.15 -7.49
N SER A 331 16.69 0.95 -8.34
CA SER A 331 17.39 2.20 -7.96
C SER A 331 18.52 2.06 -6.91
N GLY A 332 18.87 0.85 -6.47
CA GLY A 332 19.91 0.62 -5.46
C GLY A 332 19.48 1.00 -4.04
N GLU A 333 18.18 1.09 -3.79
CA GLU A 333 17.63 1.58 -2.53
C GLU A 333 17.90 0.63 -1.36
N ILE A 334 17.92 -0.69 -1.56
CA ILE A 334 18.25 -1.67 -0.50
C ILE A 334 19.71 -1.51 -0.10
N ALA A 335 20.62 -1.36 -1.06
CA ALA A 335 22.03 -1.11 -0.78
C ALA A 335 22.26 0.21 -0.04
N TRP A 336 21.54 1.27 -0.43
CA TRP A 336 21.57 2.57 0.25
C TRP A 336 21.06 2.45 1.70
N LEU A 337 19.90 1.82 1.91
CA LEU A 337 19.31 1.60 3.23
C LEU A 337 20.26 0.86 4.19
N ILE A 338 20.98 -0.14 3.69
CA ILE A 338 21.98 -0.86 4.49
C ILE A 338 23.10 0.09 4.95
N GLY A 339 23.54 1.01 4.09
CA GLY A 339 24.52 2.04 4.43
C GLY A 339 24.03 2.93 5.57
N GLU A 340 22.82 3.45 5.44
CA GLU A 340 22.18 4.31 6.44
C GLU A 340 21.98 3.62 7.79
N LEU A 341 21.48 2.38 7.79
CA LEU A 341 21.29 1.60 9.02
C LEU A 341 22.61 1.22 9.69
N ASP A 342 23.65 0.92 8.91
CA ASP A 342 24.98 0.61 9.45
C ASP A 342 25.64 1.87 10.07
N ALA A 343 25.46 3.03 9.44
CA ALA A 343 25.91 4.31 9.98
C ALA A 343 25.17 4.65 11.29
N ALA A 344 23.84 4.51 11.31
CA ALA A 344 23.02 4.73 12.50
C ALA A 344 23.40 3.81 13.66
N GLU A 345 23.60 2.51 13.38
CA GLU A 345 24.03 1.53 14.40
C GLU A 345 25.40 1.90 15.00
N LYS A 346 26.36 2.35 14.17
CA LYS A 346 27.68 2.81 14.64
C LYS A 346 27.62 4.11 15.43
N ALA A 347 26.68 5.00 15.09
CA ALA A 347 26.43 6.24 15.82
C ALA A 347 25.63 6.02 17.12
N GLY A 348 25.11 4.82 17.35
CA GLY A 348 24.24 4.51 18.49
C GLY A 348 22.86 5.16 18.38
N GLU A 349 22.45 5.54 17.17
CA GLU A 349 21.15 6.12 16.85
C GLU A 349 20.05 5.04 16.90
N ARG A 350 18.83 5.49 17.17
CA ARG A 350 17.61 4.71 16.96
C ARG A 350 17.07 5.05 15.58
N VAL A 351 16.36 4.11 14.96
CA VAL A 351 15.82 4.34 13.60
C VAL A 351 14.31 4.16 13.56
N TYR A 352 13.64 5.10 12.90
CA TYR A 352 12.31 4.92 12.34
C TYR A 352 12.42 4.71 10.84
N LEU A 353 11.84 3.60 10.35
CA LEU A 353 11.62 3.41 8.92
C LEU A 353 10.21 3.90 8.59
N VAL A 354 10.11 4.75 7.57
CA VAL A 354 8.85 5.28 7.06
C VAL A 354 8.73 4.86 5.60
N GLY A 355 7.56 4.40 5.18
CA GLY A 355 7.26 4.14 3.78
C GLY A 355 5.75 4.21 3.57
N HIS A 356 5.29 4.17 2.33
CA HIS A 356 3.86 4.17 2.06
C HIS A 356 3.27 2.75 2.20
N MET A 357 3.52 1.89 1.21
CA MET A 357 3.08 0.49 1.24
C MET A 357 3.86 -0.35 2.28
N PRO A 358 3.18 -1.11 3.16
CA PRO A 358 3.84 -2.03 4.07
C PRO A 358 4.47 -3.22 3.34
N LEU A 359 5.61 -3.71 3.84
CA LEU A 359 6.42 -4.71 3.13
C LEU A 359 5.81 -6.12 3.12
N GLY A 360 4.90 -6.40 4.06
CA GLY A 360 4.11 -7.63 4.08
C GLY A 360 2.86 -7.59 3.22
N ASP A 361 2.56 -6.46 2.58
CA ASP A 361 1.38 -6.31 1.73
C ASP A 361 1.39 -7.30 0.55
N GLN A 362 0.21 -7.74 0.13
CA GLN A 362 0.03 -8.63 -1.03
C GLN A 362 0.48 -8.02 -2.36
N ASN A 363 0.50 -6.69 -2.42
CA ASN A 363 0.96 -5.94 -3.57
C ASN A 363 2.47 -5.68 -3.55
N CYS A 364 3.21 -6.18 -2.54
CA CYS A 364 4.66 -6.12 -2.53
C CYS A 364 5.26 -7.34 -3.24
N PHE A 365 6.28 -7.15 -4.08
CA PHE A 365 6.99 -8.26 -4.69
C PHE A 365 7.70 -9.12 -3.65
N HIS A 366 7.57 -10.45 -3.78
CA HIS A 366 8.14 -11.40 -2.82
C HIS A 366 9.67 -11.31 -2.71
N ASP A 367 10.37 -11.12 -3.84
CA ASP A 367 11.83 -11.04 -3.89
C ASP A 367 12.32 -9.85 -3.02
N GLN A 368 11.88 -8.63 -3.29
CA GLN A 368 12.32 -7.43 -2.58
C GLN A 368 11.83 -7.39 -1.14
N SER A 369 10.61 -7.84 -0.87
CA SER A 369 10.10 -8.01 0.49
C SER A 369 10.97 -8.96 1.32
N ASN A 370 11.40 -10.09 0.75
CA ASN A 370 12.32 -11.02 1.41
C ASN A 370 13.69 -10.38 1.69
N TYR A 371 14.23 -9.61 0.75
CA TYR A 371 15.52 -8.94 0.93
C TYR A 371 15.47 -7.89 2.04
N LEU A 372 14.40 -7.10 2.09
CA LEU A 372 14.17 -6.12 3.14
C LEU A 372 13.95 -6.80 4.50
N ASP A 373 13.26 -7.94 4.57
CA ASP A 373 13.13 -8.72 5.80
C ASP A 373 14.51 -9.17 6.35
N GLN A 374 15.46 -9.53 5.47
CA GLN A 374 16.84 -9.79 5.89
C GLN A 374 17.51 -8.55 6.49
N VAL A 375 17.32 -7.37 5.89
CA VAL A 375 17.86 -6.08 6.38
C VAL A 375 17.26 -5.73 7.74
N ILE A 376 15.94 -5.82 7.88
CA ILE A 376 15.20 -5.56 9.12
C ILE A 376 15.67 -6.52 10.21
N SER A 377 15.79 -7.81 9.88
CA SER A 377 16.31 -8.81 10.82
C SER A 377 17.74 -8.50 11.25
N ARG A 378 18.62 -8.04 10.35
CA ARG A 378 19.99 -7.64 10.69
C ARG A 378 20.02 -6.45 11.64
N TYR A 379 19.21 -5.41 11.39
CA TYR A 379 19.25 -4.15 12.14
C TYR A 379 18.13 -4.00 13.18
N SER A 380 17.48 -5.12 13.56
CA SER A 380 16.32 -5.13 14.47
C SER A 380 16.60 -4.52 15.85
N ALA A 381 17.87 -4.52 16.28
CA ALA A 381 18.26 -3.88 17.54
C ALA A 381 18.27 -2.35 17.40
N THR A 382 18.60 -1.80 16.23
CA THR A 382 18.69 -0.36 15.91
C THR A 382 17.33 0.24 15.57
N ILE A 383 16.51 -0.51 14.82
CA ILE A 383 15.16 -0.10 14.43
C ILE A 383 14.23 -0.11 15.64
N ALA A 384 13.64 1.04 15.95
CA ALA A 384 12.68 1.20 17.04
C ALA A 384 11.25 0.86 16.60
N ALA A 385 10.84 1.35 15.43
CA ALA A 385 9.53 1.06 14.83
C ALA A 385 9.56 1.34 13.32
N MET A 386 8.57 0.80 12.61
CA MET A 386 8.34 1.08 11.19
C MET A 386 6.91 1.63 11.02
N PHE A 387 6.71 2.58 10.12
CA PHE A 387 5.44 3.27 9.92
C PHE A 387 5.05 3.28 8.44
N PHE A 388 3.83 2.82 8.17
CA PHE A 388 3.26 2.66 6.83
C PHE A 388 1.83 3.15 6.76
N GLY A 389 1.29 3.26 5.55
CA GLY A 389 -0.08 3.62 5.21
C GLY A 389 -0.66 2.64 4.20
N HIS A 390 -1.12 3.16 3.06
CA HIS A 390 -1.57 2.45 1.87
C HIS A 390 -2.87 1.67 2.05
N THR A 391 -2.93 0.77 3.03
CA THR A 391 -4.08 -0.13 3.23
C THR A 391 -5.36 0.59 3.66
N HIS A 392 -5.27 1.88 4.01
CA HIS A 392 -6.33 2.70 4.61
C HIS A 392 -6.89 2.16 5.93
N THR A 393 -6.32 1.10 6.52
CA THR A 393 -6.85 0.43 7.71
C THR A 393 -6.00 0.63 8.96
N ASP A 394 -6.63 0.53 10.13
CA ASP A 394 -5.93 0.53 11.42
C ASP A 394 -5.38 -0.89 11.68
N SER A 395 -4.11 -1.14 11.32
CA SER A 395 -3.51 -2.47 11.43
C SER A 395 -2.02 -2.43 11.76
N PHE A 396 -1.38 -3.60 11.81
CA PHE A 396 0.05 -3.75 12.04
C PHE A 396 0.58 -5.06 11.43
N GLN A 397 1.89 -5.15 11.26
CA GLN A 397 2.58 -6.40 10.87
C GLN A 397 3.78 -6.65 11.78
N ILE A 398 4.13 -7.93 11.97
CA ILE A 398 5.26 -8.35 12.81
C ILE A 398 6.33 -9.04 11.96
N SER A 399 7.57 -8.57 12.08
CA SER A 399 8.76 -9.28 11.58
C SER A 399 9.27 -10.27 12.63
N TYR A 400 9.73 -11.44 12.19
CA TYR A 400 10.24 -12.51 13.05
C TYR A 400 11.68 -12.89 12.66
N ALA A 401 12.52 -13.29 13.62
CA ALA A 401 13.89 -13.73 13.29
C ALA A 401 13.91 -15.09 12.58
N ASP A 402 12.89 -15.91 12.83
CA ASP A 402 12.59 -17.15 12.12
C ASP A 402 11.06 -17.25 11.99
N TYR A 403 10.56 -17.04 10.78
CA TYR A 403 9.13 -17.00 10.49
C TYR A 403 8.41 -18.34 10.76
N ASP A 404 9.10 -19.48 10.66
CA ASP A 404 8.48 -20.77 10.98
C ASP A 404 8.28 -20.93 12.51
N LYS A 405 8.95 -20.09 13.30
CA LYS A 405 8.85 -20.04 14.75
C LYS A 405 8.28 -18.70 15.23
N ARG A 406 7.06 -18.36 14.78
CA ARG A 406 6.29 -17.20 15.28
C ARG A 406 5.97 -17.35 16.76
N THR A 407 6.86 -16.85 17.62
CA THR A 407 6.70 -16.86 19.08
C THR A 407 7.01 -15.48 19.65
N PHE A 408 6.58 -15.26 20.89
CA PHE A 408 6.89 -14.06 21.67
C PHE A 408 8.39 -13.70 21.64
N SER A 409 9.27 -14.69 21.84
CA SER A 409 10.73 -14.45 21.91
C SER A 409 11.39 -14.26 20.54
N ASN A 410 10.67 -14.50 19.45
CA ASN A 410 11.19 -14.43 18.09
C ASN A 410 10.67 -13.23 17.30
N ALA A 411 9.69 -12.49 17.85
CA ALA A 411 9.21 -11.24 17.30
C ALA A 411 10.29 -10.16 17.40
N LEU A 412 10.53 -9.41 16.30
CA LEU A 412 11.64 -8.47 16.19
C LEU A 412 11.19 -7.01 16.15
N VAL A 413 10.41 -6.63 15.14
CA VAL A 413 10.03 -5.25 14.84
C VAL A 413 8.54 -5.21 14.47
N THR A 414 7.86 -4.15 14.92
CA THR A 414 6.46 -3.86 14.56
C THR A 414 6.44 -2.86 13.40
N SER A 415 5.67 -3.18 12.38
CA SER A 415 5.24 -2.25 11.33
C SER A 415 3.86 -1.72 11.69
N TYR A 416 3.76 -0.46 12.05
CA TYR A 416 2.50 0.21 12.32
C TYR A 416 1.90 0.72 11.03
N ILE A 417 0.72 0.24 10.68
CA ILE A 417 -0.01 0.68 9.49
C ILE A 417 -1.06 1.69 9.98
N GLY A 418 -0.87 2.94 9.56
CA GLY A 418 -1.73 4.06 9.89
C GLY A 418 -3.02 3.98 9.07
N PRO A 419 -4.19 4.27 9.69
CA PRO A 419 -5.43 4.38 8.94
C PRO A 419 -5.46 5.67 8.12
N SER A 420 -6.37 5.74 7.14
CA SER A 420 -6.50 6.86 6.23
C SER A 420 -7.24 8.06 6.84
N LEU A 421 -6.98 9.25 6.27
CA LEU A 421 -7.90 10.38 6.37
C LEU A 421 -9.06 10.22 5.37
N THR A 422 -8.81 9.71 4.16
CA THR A 422 -9.90 9.45 3.21
C THR A 422 -10.95 8.53 3.84
N PRO A 423 -12.25 8.86 3.74
CA PRO A 423 -13.31 8.12 4.42
C PRO A 423 -13.66 6.78 3.75
N THR A 424 -13.01 6.38 2.66
CA THR A 424 -13.48 5.27 1.80
C THR A 424 -13.55 3.92 2.50
N SER A 425 -12.65 3.64 3.45
CA SER A 425 -12.57 2.35 4.18
C SER A 425 -12.93 2.47 5.66
N GLY A 426 -13.29 3.65 6.12
CA GLY A 426 -13.78 3.87 7.48
C GLY A 426 -13.77 5.33 7.90
N MET A 427 -13.88 5.57 9.20
CA MET A 427 -13.89 6.95 9.70
C MET A 427 -12.53 7.64 9.42
N PRO A 428 -12.53 8.89 8.94
CA PRO A 428 -11.33 9.72 8.80
C PRO A 428 -10.55 9.75 10.10
N SER A 429 -9.23 9.55 10.02
CA SER A 429 -8.44 9.28 11.22
C SER A 429 -7.00 9.75 11.16
N PHE A 430 -6.43 10.00 12.34
CA PHE A 430 -4.99 10.11 12.55
C PHE A 430 -4.61 9.40 13.86
N ARG A 431 -3.32 9.12 14.03
CA ARG A 431 -2.80 8.39 15.17
C ARG A 431 -1.76 9.21 15.93
N VAL A 432 -1.71 9.00 17.24
CA VAL A 432 -0.73 9.59 18.15
C VAL A 432 0.00 8.47 18.87
N TYR A 433 1.33 8.50 18.78
CA TYR A 433 2.20 7.59 19.51
C TYR A 433 2.78 8.30 20.73
N ASP A 434 2.62 7.70 21.90
CA ASP A 434 3.48 8.03 23.04
C ASP A 434 4.80 7.27 22.86
N VAL A 435 5.92 7.99 22.90
CA VAL A 435 7.24 7.46 22.56
C VAL A 435 8.24 7.76 23.67
N ASP A 436 9.03 6.77 24.08
CA ASP A 436 10.12 6.99 25.02
C ASP A 436 11.18 7.92 24.41
N PRO A 437 11.55 9.04 25.05
CA PRO A 437 12.38 10.08 24.42
C PRO A 437 13.86 9.71 24.28
N VAL A 438 14.28 8.52 24.69
CA VAL A 438 15.68 8.07 24.64
C VAL A 438 15.83 6.88 23.71
N THR A 439 14.97 5.87 23.87
CA THR A 439 14.99 4.64 23.09
C THR A 439 14.13 4.73 21.82
N PHE A 440 13.24 5.73 21.76
CA PHE A 440 12.24 5.90 20.72
C PHE A 440 11.32 4.69 20.55
N GLY A 441 11.21 3.84 21.58
CA GLY A 441 10.23 2.76 21.62
C GLY A 441 8.81 3.31 21.77
N VAL A 442 7.85 2.71 21.06
CA VAL A 442 6.43 3.08 21.13
C VAL A 442 5.84 2.56 22.45
N ILE A 443 5.40 3.47 23.31
CA ILE A 443 4.82 3.18 24.62
C ILE A 443 3.30 2.97 24.52
N ASP A 444 2.61 3.74 23.70
CA ASP A 444 1.19 3.54 23.42
C ASP A 444 0.83 4.08 22.03
N VAL A 445 -0.33 3.63 21.53
CA VAL A 445 -0.91 4.04 20.26
C VAL A 445 -2.33 4.52 20.53
N THR A 446 -2.63 5.78 20.26
CA THR A 446 -3.98 6.34 20.35
C THR A 446 -4.47 6.75 18.97
N THR A 447 -5.60 6.19 18.52
CA THR A 447 -6.25 6.59 17.26
C THR A 447 -7.34 7.63 17.56
N TYR A 448 -7.39 8.70 16.77
CA TYR A 448 -8.44 9.72 16.76
C TYR A 448 -9.23 9.60 15.47
N ILE A 449 -10.54 9.82 15.55
CA ILE A 449 -11.44 9.77 14.39
C ILE A 449 -12.29 11.04 14.32
N ALA A 450 -12.63 11.44 13.10
CA ALA A 450 -13.79 12.27 12.86
C ALA A 450 -15.00 11.36 12.59
N ASP A 451 -15.86 11.19 13.58
CA ASP A 451 -17.03 10.31 13.46
C ASP A 451 -18.06 10.95 12.52
N MET A 452 -18.21 10.38 11.32
CA MET A 452 -19.14 10.85 10.29
C MET A 452 -20.62 10.67 10.68
N THR A 453 -20.91 9.86 11.71
CA THR A 453 -22.26 9.71 12.26
C THR A 453 -22.61 10.81 13.26
N ASN A 454 -21.64 11.63 13.67
CA ASN A 454 -21.88 12.76 14.56
C ASN A 454 -22.80 13.78 13.87
N PRO A 455 -23.91 14.23 14.49
CA PRO A 455 -24.81 15.22 13.89
C PRO A 455 -24.14 16.54 13.50
N ALA A 456 -23.01 16.88 14.13
CA ALA A 456 -22.22 18.05 13.81
C ALA A 456 -21.42 17.91 12.50
N PHE A 457 -21.10 16.69 12.07
CA PHE A 457 -20.12 16.41 11.03
C PHE A 457 -20.45 17.14 9.72
N GLN A 458 -21.69 17.07 9.24
CA GLN A 458 -22.12 17.75 8.00
C GLN A 458 -22.72 19.15 8.23
N THR A 459 -22.74 19.66 9.46
CA THR A 459 -23.39 20.94 9.80
C THR A 459 -22.39 21.97 10.30
N THR A 460 -21.88 21.80 11.51
CA THR A 460 -20.88 22.71 12.10
C THR A 460 -19.45 22.30 11.79
N GLY A 461 -19.24 21.07 11.31
CA GLY A 461 -17.95 20.55 10.89
C GLY A 461 -17.55 19.26 11.62
N PRO A 462 -16.47 18.59 11.15
CA PRO A 462 -15.95 17.37 11.76
C PRO A 462 -15.55 17.57 13.23
N VAL A 463 -16.02 16.67 14.11
CA VAL A 463 -15.61 16.65 15.53
C VAL A 463 -14.65 15.49 15.74
N TRP A 464 -13.39 15.82 15.98
CA TRP A 464 -12.33 14.84 16.19
C TRP A 464 -12.30 14.36 17.64
N THR A 465 -12.42 13.06 17.85
CA THR A 465 -12.48 12.45 19.19
C THR A 465 -11.53 11.27 19.30
N ARG A 466 -11.07 11.01 20.53
CA ARG A 466 -10.25 9.82 20.82
C ARG A 466 -11.10 8.57 20.62
N TYR A 467 -10.67 7.68 19.74
CA TYR A 467 -11.36 6.43 19.45
C TYR A 467 -10.92 5.30 20.40
N TYR A 468 -9.62 5.00 20.47
CA TYR A 468 -9.09 4.01 21.42
C TYR A 468 -7.58 4.21 21.70
N SER A 469 -7.10 3.60 22.79
CA SER A 469 -5.67 3.31 23.02
C SER A 469 -5.43 1.81 22.86
N ALA A 470 -4.35 1.43 22.18
CA ALA A 470 -3.95 0.04 22.04
C ALA A 470 -3.61 -0.60 23.39
N LYS A 471 -2.89 0.10 24.27
CA LYS A 471 -2.57 -0.42 25.61
C LYS A 471 -3.82 -0.59 26.46
N GLU A 472 -4.76 0.35 26.41
CA GLU A 472 -6.05 0.25 27.10
C GLU A 472 -6.89 -0.94 26.57
N ALA A 473 -6.96 -1.08 25.25
CA ALA A 473 -7.79 -2.08 24.58
C ALA A 473 -7.27 -3.52 24.74
N TYR A 474 -5.95 -3.72 24.66
CA TYR A 474 -5.35 -5.05 24.62
C TYR A 474 -4.57 -5.41 25.88
N GLY A 475 -3.91 -4.45 26.53
CA GLY A 475 -3.01 -4.69 27.67
C GLY A 475 -3.62 -5.50 28.82
N PRO A 476 -4.83 -5.17 29.32
CA PRO A 476 -5.52 -5.93 30.37
C PRO A 476 -5.93 -7.35 29.96
N LEU A 477 -6.07 -7.62 28.66
CA LEU A 477 -6.54 -8.91 28.13
C LEU A 477 -5.40 -9.94 27.95
N LEU A 478 -4.14 -9.50 28.04
CA LEU A 478 -2.98 -10.38 27.90
C LEU A 478 -2.66 -11.14 29.19
N SER A 479 -1.88 -12.22 29.08
CA SER A 479 -1.37 -12.99 30.21
C SER A 479 0.15 -13.15 30.14
N PRO A 480 0.93 -12.53 31.04
CA PRO A 480 0.49 -11.56 32.05
C PRO A 480 -0.04 -10.26 31.42
N PRO A 481 -0.93 -9.51 32.11
CA PRO A 481 -1.39 -8.21 31.62
C PRO A 481 -0.24 -7.21 31.47
N LEU A 482 -0.25 -6.42 30.40
CA LEU A 482 0.70 -5.31 30.19
C LEU A 482 0.01 -3.98 30.48
N THR A 483 -0.17 -3.67 31.77
CA THR A 483 -0.87 -2.45 32.24
C THR A 483 0.07 -1.35 32.73
N ASP A 484 1.38 -1.59 32.74
CA ASP A 484 2.37 -0.56 33.05
C ASP A 484 2.36 0.55 31.97
N SER A 485 2.07 1.78 32.40
CA SER A 485 1.99 2.93 31.50
C SER A 485 3.32 3.24 30.83
N GLY A 486 4.46 2.88 31.45
CA GLY A 486 5.80 3.08 30.89
C GLY A 486 6.33 1.92 30.04
N ALA A 487 5.62 0.79 29.95
CA ALA A 487 6.07 -0.35 29.17
C ALA A 487 5.93 -0.13 27.66
N GLU A 488 6.91 -0.58 26.89
CA GLU A 488 6.89 -0.51 25.43
C GLU A 488 5.97 -1.56 24.80
N LEU A 489 5.25 -1.17 23.75
CA LEU A 489 4.49 -2.07 22.87
C LEU A 489 5.42 -2.75 21.85
N THR A 490 6.34 -3.57 22.35
CA THR A 490 7.29 -4.33 21.52
C THR A 490 6.60 -5.27 20.52
N ALA A 491 7.33 -5.76 19.52
CA ALA A 491 6.82 -6.79 18.61
C ALA A 491 6.31 -8.05 19.34
N ALA A 492 6.89 -8.37 20.50
CA ALA A 492 6.47 -9.47 21.35
C ALA A 492 5.09 -9.21 22.01
N PHE A 493 4.80 -7.96 22.40
CA PHE A 493 3.46 -7.56 22.83
C PHE A 493 2.44 -7.79 21.71
N TRP A 494 2.71 -7.31 20.50
CA TRP A 494 1.81 -7.49 19.36
C TRP A 494 1.63 -8.96 18.98
N HIS A 495 2.67 -9.78 19.11
CA HIS A 495 2.53 -11.23 18.96
C HIS A 495 1.55 -11.80 20.00
N ASN A 496 1.66 -11.42 21.27
CA ASN A 496 0.68 -11.86 22.27
C ASN A 496 -0.74 -11.35 21.97
N VAL A 497 -0.90 -10.14 21.44
CA VAL A 497 -2.20 -9.67 20.93
C VAL A 497 -2.72 -10.64 19.88
N THR A 498 -1.93 -11.01 18.86
CA THR A 498 -2.40 -11.99 17.86
C THR A 498 -2.76 -13.34 18.46
N THR A 499 -2.06 -13.83 19.50
CA THR A 499 -2.45 -15.08 20.20
C THR A 499 -3.76 -14.95 20.98
N LEU A 500 -4.00 -13.77 21.58
CA LEU A 500 -5.28 -13.45 22.20
C LEU A 500 -6.38 -13.49 21.14
N LEU A 501 -6.18 -12.82 20.00
CA LEU A 501 -7.14 -12.81 18.90
C LEU A 501 -7.47 -14.23 18.42
N GLU A 502 -6.50 -15.13 18.34
CA GLU A 502 -6.75 -16.55 17.98
C GLU A 502 -7.69 -17.24 18.98
N SER A 503 -7.46 -17.02 20.28
CA SER A 503 -8.17 -17.72 21.36
C SER A 503 -9.48 -17.08 21.81
N ASP A 504 -9.68 -15.79 21.54
CA ASP A 504 -10.84 -15.00 21.98
C ASP A 504 -11.50 -14.31 20.77
N ASP A 505 -12.66 -14.83 20.36
CA ASP A 505 -13.43 -14.27 19.25
C ASP A 505 -13.96 -12.87 19.55
N THR A 506 -14.26 -12.53 20.80
CA THR A 506 -14.73 -11.19 21.17
C THR A 506 -13.61 -10.18 20.98
N ALA A 507 -12.39 -10.52 21.40
CA ALA A 507 -11.22 -9.68 21.17
C ALA A 507 -10.94 -9.53 19.67
N PHE A 508 -11.10 -10.60 18.88
CA PHE A 508 -10.93 -10.57 17.42
C PHE A 508 -11.96 -9.67 16.72
N GLN A 509 -13.26 -9.82 17.02
CA GLN A 509 -14.28 -8.94 16.44
C GLN A 509 -14.06 -7.47 16.85
N ALA A 510 -13.61 -7.23 18.09
CA ALA A 510 -13.25 -5.88 18.52
C ALA A 510 -12.04 -5.31 17.76
N TYR A 511 -11.06 -6.14 17.39
CA TYR A 511 -9.96 -5.74 16.51
C TYR A 511 -10.46 -5.39 15.10
N LEU A 512 -11.31 -6.23 14.49
CA LEU A 512 -11.89 -5.94 13.17
C LEU A 512 -12.70 -4.65 13.15
N ALA A 513 -13.47 -4.39 14.20
CA ALA A 513 -14.17 -3.13 14.34
C ALA A 513 -13.22 -1.93 14.38
N ARG A 514 -12.05 -2.07 15.02
CA ARG A 514 -11.04 -1.00 15.04
C ARG A 514 -10.34 -0.85 13.69
N LYS A 515 -10.11 -1.94 12.95
CA LYS A 515 -9.49 -1.93 11.62
C LYS A 515 -10.21 -0.99 10.66
N SER A 516 -11.55 -1.02 10.65
CA SER A 516 -12.41 -0.11 9.87
C SER A 516 -12.88 1.14 10.64
N ARG A 517 -12.30 1.42 11.82
CA ARG A 517 -12.64 2.55 12.69
C ARG A 517 -14.14 2.64 13.00
N GLY A 518 -14.79 1.49 13.18
CA GLY A 518 -16.20 1.36 13.49
C GLY A 518 -17.14 1.48 12.30
N TRP A 519 -16.63 1.72 11.09
CA TRP A 519 -17.47 1.78 9.89
C TRP A 519 -17.66 0.41 9.27
N LYS A 520 -18.92 -0.02 9.17
CA LYS A 520 -19.34 -1.31 8.57
C LYS A 520 -18.36 -2.45 8.91
N PRO A 521 -18.13 -2.74 10.19
CA PRO A 521 -17.25 -3.84 10.56
C PRO A 521 -17.88 -5.15 10.09
N GLU A 522 -17.14 -5.90 9.28
CA GLU A 522 -17.59 -7.19 8.76
C GLU A 522 -17.35 -8.29 9.79
N GLU A 523 -18.32 -9.19 9.93
CA GLU A 523 -18.13 -10.39 10.74
C GLU A 523 -17.21 -11.36 10.00
N CYS A 524 -16.04 -11.62 10.58
CA CYS A 524 -15.05 -12.52 10.00
C CYS A 524 -14.75 -13.65 11.00
N SER A 525 -14.82 -14.89 10.53
CA SER A 525 -14.63 -16.09 11.36
C SER A 525 -13.96 -17.22 10.56
N GLY A 526 -13.58 -18.31 11.23
CA GLY A 526 -13.00 -19.49 10.57
C GLY A 526 -11.75 -19.17 9.72
N ALA A 527 -11.84 -19.40 8.41
CA ALA A 527 -10.74 -19.16 7.47
C ALA A 527 -10.37 -17.68 7.37
N CYS A 528 -11.36 -16.77 7.35
CA CYS A 528 -11.11 -15.32 7.33
C CYS A 528 -10.30 -14.89 8.56
N LYS A 529 -10.71 -15.34 9.77
CA LYS A 529 -9.97 -15.07 11.00
C LYS A 529 -8.52 -15.57 10.95
N THR A 530 -8.33 -16.77 10.40
CA THR A 530 -7.01 -17.38 10.26
C THR A 530 -6.13 -16.58 9.29
N SER A 531 -6.70 -16.13 8.17
CA SER A 531 -6.01 -15.30 7.17
C SER A 531 -5.61 -13.94 7.74
N GLU A 532 -6.55 -13.23 8.38
CA GLU A 532 -6.32 -11.92 9.00
C GLU A 532 -5.18 -11.98 10.04
N ILE A 533 -5.21 -12.99 10.91
CA ILE A 533 -4.16 -13.18 11.93
C ILE A 533 -2.82 -13.57 11.28
N CYS A 534 -2.82 -14.29 10.16
CA CYS A 534 -1.60 -14.55 9.42
C CYS A 534 -0.99 -13.28 8.85
N GLY A 535 -1.80 -12.41 8.22
CA GLY A 535 -1.37 -11.11 7.72
C GLY A 535 -0.72 -10.25 8.80
N LEU A 536 -1.32 -10.18 10.00
CA LEU A 536 -0.75 -9.50 11.16
C LEU A 536 0.64 -10.04 11.58
N ARG A 537 0.89 -11.33 11.34
CA ARG A 537 2.16 -12.00 11.66
C ARG A 537 3.11 -12.10 10.48
N ALA A 538 2.87 -11.34 9.41
CA ALA A 538 3.62 -11.45 8.17
C ALA A 538 4.03 -10.08 7.63
N ALA A 539 5.10 -9.51 8.18
CA ALA A 539 5.75 -8.32 7.62
C ALA A 539 6.60 -8.62 6.36
N ARG A 540 6.39 -9.78 5.73
CA ARG A 540 7.06 -10.25 4.52
C ARG A 540 6.00 -10.83 3.58
N ALA A 541 5.97 -10.37 2.33
CA ALA A 541 4.87 -10.63 1.40
C ALA A 541 4.70 -12.12 1.09
N GLU A 542 5.79 -12.88 0.89
CA GLU A 542 5.71 -14.33 0.67
C GLU A 542 5.08 -15.12 1.83
N SER A 543 4.90 -14.46 2.97
CA SER A 543 4.46 -15.02 4.23
C SER A 543 3.05 -14.54 4.63
N ASN A 544 2.40 -13.66 3.87
CA ASN A 544 1.15 -12.99 4.27
C ASN A 544 -0.13 -13.83 4.17
N CYS A 545 -0.01 -15.12 3.83
CA CYS A 545 -1.11 -16.08 3.65
C CYS A 545 -2.20 -15.66 2.66
N TYR A 546 -1.96 -14.60 1.89
CA TYR A 546 -2.87 -14.21 0.82
C TYR A 546 -2.82 -15.27 -0.28
N GLU A 547 -3.97 -15.82 -0.60
CA GLU A 547 -4.15 -16.71 -1.74
C GLU A 547 -4.78 -15.87 -2.85
N PRO A 548 -4.09 -15.67 -3.98
CA PRO A 548 -4.66 -14.93 -5.10
C PRO A 548 -5.98 -15.55 -5.52
N GLU A 549 -7.03 -14.73 -5.54
CA GLU A 549 -8.33 -15.21 -5.97
C GLU A 549 -8.30 -15.56 -7.46
N LEU A 550 -8.84 -16.73 -7.78
CA LEU A 550 -8.98 -17.16 -9.17
C LEU A 550 -10.11 -16.39 -9.83
N GLY A 551 -9.74 -15.69 -10.90
CA GLY A 551 -10.71 -14.99 -11.71
C GLY A 551 -10.46 -13.51 -11.68
N ILE A 552 -11.13 -12.85 -12.58
CA ILE A 552 -10.97 -11.43 -12.74
C ILE A 552 -12.22 -10.83 -12.12
N ASN A 553 -12.08 -10.39 -10.87
CA ASN A 553 -13.13 -9.66 -10.20
C ASN A 553 -13.21 -8.27 -10.84
N PHE A 554 -13.95 -8.17 -11.97
CA PHE A 554 -14.34 -6.89 -12.61
C PHE A 554 -15.44 -6.20 -11.82
N ASN A 555 -15.35 -6.21 -10.50
CA ASN A 555 -16.39 -5.57 -9.72
C ASN A 555 -16.18 -4.08 -9.86
N LYS A 556 -17.17 -3.39 -10.45
CA LYS A 556 -17.26 -1.95 -10.35
C LYS A 556 -17.13 -1.56 -8.88
N ARG A 557 -16.44 -0.46 -8.58
CA ARG A 557 -16.30 0.04 -7.20
C ARG A 557 -17.65 0.19 -6.47
N SER A 558 -18.78 0.25 -7.20
CA SER A 558 -20.14 0.29 -6.67
C SER A 558 -20.85 -1.06 -6.46
N GLU A 559 -20.39 -2.16 -7.08
CA GLU A 559 -21.20 -3.39 -7.23
C GLU A 559 -20.94 -4.50 -6.20
N ASN A 560 -19.76 -4.60 -5.57
CA ASN A 560 -19.51 -5.56 -4.49
C ASN A 560 -19.07 -4.89 -3.19
N ARG A 561 -19.93 -4.99 -2.18
CA ARG A 561 -19.78 -4.38 -0.84
C ARG A 561 -19.28 -5.39 0.22
N GLU A 562 -18.85 -6.59 -0.17
CA GLU A 562 -18.77 -7.75 0.73
C GLU A 562 -17.47 -8.60 0.69
N GLU A 563 -16.48 -8.36 -0.18
CA GLU A 563 -15.22 -9.13 -0.21
C GLU A 563 -13.99 -8.23 -0.44
N GLU A 564 -12.93 -8.47 0.36
CA GLU A 564 -11.61 -7.81 0.45
C GLU A 564 -11.44 -6.43 -0.19
N ARG A 565 -11.41 -5.41 0.69
CA ARG A 565 -11.21 -3.98 0.38
C ARG A 565 -9.77 -3.69 -0.08
N ASP A 566 -9.40 -4.16 -1.26
CA ASP A 566 -8.26 -3.62 -2.03
C ASP A 566 -8.65 -2.25 -2.61
N GLU A 567 -8.82 -1.28 -1.70
CA GLU A 567 -9.17 0.11 -2.05
C GLU A 567 -7.99 0.90 -2.62
N CYS A 568 -6.77 0.37 -2.51
CA CYS A 568 -5.51 1.09 -2.61
C CYS A 568 -4.97 1.22 -4.04
N GLY A 569 -5.87 1.42 -5.00
CA GLY A 569 -5.48 1.73 -6.40
C GLY A 569 -5.42 0.53 -7.34
N ILE A 570 -6.41 -0.39 -7.29
CA ILE A 570 -6.59 -1.36 -8.39
C ILE A 570 -6.71 -0.57 -9.70
N SER A 571 -5.72 -0.73 -10.57
CA SER A 571 -5.71 -0.12 -11.89
C SER A 571 -6.92 -0.58 -12.70
N VAL A 572 -7.76 0.38 -13.13
CA VAL A 572 -8.84 0.12 -14.10
C VAL A 572 -8.25 -0.44 -15.40
N ALA A 573 -7.01 -0.06 -15.75
CA ALA A 573 -6.33 -0.66 -16.90
C ALA A 573 -6.06 -2.15 -16.64
N ARG A 574 -5.57 -2.57 -15.47
CA ARG A 574 -5.40 -3.98 -15.09
C ARG A 574 -6.71 -4.74 -15.23
N ALA A 575 -7.80 -4.22 -14.66
CA ALA A 575 -9.13 -4.82 -14.80
C ALA A 575 -9.49 -4.94 -16.29
N THR A 576 -9.37 -3.86 -17.06
CA THR A 576 -9.69 -3.86 -18.49
C THR A 576 -8.83 -4.85 -19.29
N PHE A 577 -7.51 -4.87 -19.11
CA PHE A 577 -6.58 -5.81 -19.74
C PHE A 577 -6.90 -7.26 -19.41
N ALA A 578 -7.25 -7.54 -18.16
CA ALA A 578 -7.63 -8.86 -17.74
C ALA A 578 -8.93 -9.31 -18.44
N ALA A 579 -9.91 -8.43 -18.62
CA ALA A 579 -11.17 -8.72 -19.33
C ALA A 579 -10.94 -9.14 -20.77
N PHE A 580 -10.07 -8.41 -21.47
CA PHE A 580 -9.68 -8.76 -22.82
C PHE A 580 -8.95 -10.10 -22.89
N GLY A 581 -8.20 -10.44 -21.83
CA GLY A 581 -7.47 -11.70 -21.72
C GLY A 581 -8.36 -12.93 -21.51
N VAL A 582 -9.59 -12.78 -21.00
CA VAL A 582 -10.43 -13.93 -20.64
C VAL A 582 -11.90 -13.75 -21.00
N LYS A 583 -12.33 -14.39 -22.11
CA LYS A 583 -13.76 -14.62 -22.38
C LYS A 583 -14.37 -15.52 -21.30
N ARG A 584 -15.60 -15.21 -20.88
CA ARG A 584 -16.37 -15.90 -19.81
C ARG A 584 -16.38 -17.44 -19.93
N GLU A 585 -16.47 -17.98 -21.14
CA GLU A 585 -16.41 -19.44 -21.40
C GLU A 585 -15.04 -20.07 -21.08
N MET A 586 -13.96 -19.26 -21.12
CA MET A 586 -12.59 -19.68 -20.84
C MET A 586 -12.26 -19.64 -19.33
N LEU A 587 -12.86 -18.70 -18.57
CA LEU A 587 -12.80 -18.69 -17.09
C LEU A 587 -13.34 -20.00 -16.52
N ASP A 588 -14.50 -20.45 -17.01
CA ASP A 588 -15.14 -21.69 -16.60
C ASP A 588 -14.28 -22.94 -16.84
N VAL A 589 -13.46 -22.92 -17.89
CA VAL A 589 -12.56 -24.03 -18.25
C VAL A 589 -11.27 -23.98 -17.42
N LEU A 590 -10.71 -22.79 -17.21
CA LEU A 590 -9.50 -22.58 -16.40
C LEU A 590 -9.76 -22.86 -14.91
N GLN A 591 -10.89 -22.37 -14.38
CA GLN A 591 -11.32 -22.62 -13.00
C GLN A 591 -11.54 -24.12 -12.76
N ARG A 592 -12.18 -24.84 -13.69
CA ARG A 592 -12.32 -26.31 -13.59
C ARG A 592 -10.98 -27.03 -13.59
N ARG A 593 -10.04 -26.63 -14.46
CA ARG A 593 -8.70 -27.24 -14.50
C ARG A 593 -7.87 -26.94 -13.27
N TYR A 594 -7.92 -25.72 -12.74
CA TYR A 594 -7.23 -25.37 -11.50
C TYR A 594 -7.80 -26.14 -10.30
N ILE A 595 -9.12 -26.26 -10.18
CA ILE A 595 -9.76 -27.07 -9.12
C ILE A 595 -9.36 -28.55 -9.25
N GLU A 596 -9.23 -29.07 -10.47
CA GLU A 596 -8.73 -30.43 -10.73
C GLU A 596 -7.25 -30.60 -10.34
N GLU A 597 -6.38 -29.63 -10.64
CA GLU A 597 -4.97 -29.65 -10.25
C GLU A 597 -4.79 -29.51 -8.72
N LYS A 598 -5.49 -28.57 -8.07
CA LYS A 598 -5.46 -28.39 -6.60
C LYS A 598 -5.94 -29.64 -5.85
N ARG A 599 -6.83 -30.45 -6.47
CA ARG A 599 -7.25 -31.77 -5.97
C ARG A 599 -6.18 -32.86 -6.15
N LYS A 600 -5.35 -32.80 -7.18
CA LYS A 600 -4.24 -33.75 -7.40
C LYS A 600 -3.05 -33.50 -6.49
N VAL A 601 -2.84 -32.26 -6.05
CA VAL A 601 -1.74 -31.90 -5.12
C VAL A 601 -2.09 -32.26 -3.66
N LYS A 602 -3.39 -32.40 -3.33
CA LYS A 602 -3.86 -32.81 -1.99
C LYS A 602 -4.15 -34.32 -1.84
N ALA A 603 -3.96 -35.13 -2.88
CA ALA A 603 -4.11 -36.58 -2.89
C ALA A 603 -2.75 -37.25 -3.07
#